data_AF-A0A1H1NHJ6-F1
#
_entry.id   AF-A0A1H1NHJ6-F1
#
_cell.length_a   1.000
_cell.length_b   1.000
_cell.length_c   1.000
_cell.angle_alpha   90.00
_cell.angle_beta   90.00
_cell.angle_gamma   90.00
#
_symmetry.space_group_name_H-M   'P 1'
#
loop_
_entity.id
_entity.type
_entity.pdbx_description
1 polymer ?
#
loop_
_entity_poly.entity_id
_entity_poly.type
_entity_poly.pdbx_seq_one_letter_code
_entity_poly.pdbx_strand_id
1 'polypeptide(L)'
;MVDADECPRPLTQADAAALIGILANLELLVMTRGISGDELGLLLDRAQADGYAAPGDGEHELRQALNDLNQRVRFALGEYDSLPAPSPVPVVD
;
A
#
# COMPACT_ATOMS: atom_id res chain seq x y z
N MET A 1 -0.38 -20.91 -2.37
CA MET A 1 0.40 -20.05 -1.48
C MET A 1 1.77 -19.95 -2.09
N VAL A 2 2.15 -18.79 -2.60
CA VAL A 2 3.55 -18.54 -2.94
C VAL A 2 4.22 -18.33 -1.59
N ASP A 3 5.22 -19.15 -1.25
CA ASP A 3 6.11 -18.85 -0.13
C ASP A 3 6.69 -17.46 -0.42
N ALA A 4 6.28 -16.45 0.35
CA ALA A 4 6.84 -15.13 0.21
C ALA A 4 8.25 -15.21 0.80
N ASP A 5 9.27 -15.14 -0.06
CA ASP A 5 10.65 -15.02 0.40
C ASP A 5 10.72 -13.81 1.34
N GLU A 6 10.95 -14.08 2.62
CA GLU A 6 11.20 -13.02 3.59
C GLU A 6 12.37 -12.18 3.10
N CYS A 7 12.26 -10.86 3.26
CA CYS A 7 13.40 -10.00 2.95
C CYS A 7 14.63 -10.49 3.75
N PRO A 8 15.81 -10.68 3.12
CA PRO A 8 16.99 -11.21 3.81
C PRO A 8 17.46 -10.38 5.01
N ARG A 9 17.00 -9.13 5.10
CA ARG A 9 17.23 -8.22 6.22
C ARG A 9 15.89 -7.66 6.66
N PRO A 10 15.51 -7.81 7.94
CA PRO A 10 14.27 -7.24 8.44
C PRO A 10 14.36 -5.71 8.48
N LEU A 11 13.20 -5.06 8.37
CA LEU A 11 13.07 -3.61 8.62
C LEU A 11 13.29 -3.32 10.11
N THR A 12 13.90 -2.19 10.43
CA THR A 12 13.92 -1.72 11.82
C THR A 12 12.53 -1.21 12.22
N GLN A 13 12.22 -1.18 13.52
CA GLN A 13 10.95 -0.60 14.00
C GLN A 13 10.80 0.87 13.59
N ALA A 14 11.90 1.63 13.61
CA ALA A 14 11.89 3.03 13.21
C ALA A 14 11.58 3.20 11.71
N ASP A 15 12.16 2.36 10.85
CA ASP A 15 11.89 2.38 9.41
C ASP A 15 10.45 1.95 9.11
N ALA A 16 9.95 0.91 9.79
CA ALA A 16 8.56 0.48 9.65
C ALA A 16 7.58 1.58 10.08
N ALA A 17 7.81 2.24 11.23
CA ALA A 17 6.99 3.36 11.68
C ALA A 17 7.03 4.54 10.69
N ALA A 18 8.20 4.85 10.13
CA ALA A 18 8.34 5.89 9.11
C ALA A 18 7.56 5.55 7.83
N LEU A 19 7.68 4.31 7.35
CA LEU A 19 6.96 3.83 6.16
C LEU A 19 5.44 3.85 6.35
N ILE A 20 4.95 3.48 7.53
CA ILE A 20 3.51 3.59 7.87
C ILE A 20 3.03 5.03 7.71
N GLY A 21 3.78 6.01 8.22
CA GLY A 21 3.44 7.42 8.08
C GLY A 21 3.49 7.91 6.63
N ILE A 22 4.51 7.51 5.88
CA ILE A 22 4.67 7.88 4.46
C ILE A 22 3.51 7.32 3.62
N LEU A 23 3.20 6.04 3.76
CA LEU A 23 2.13 5.38 3.01
C LEU A 23 0.76 6.00 3.31
N ALA A 24 0.46 6.28 4.59
CA ALA A 24 -0.78 6.93 4.99
C ALA A 24 -0.91 8.34 4.41
N ASN A 25 0.18 9.12 4.40
CA ASN A 25 0.18 10.45 3.81
C ASN A 25 0.04 10.40 2.28
N LEU A 26 0.66 9.43 1.61
CA LEU A 26 0.50 9.25 0.16
C LEU A 26 -0.95 8.89 -0.19
N GLU A 27 -1.58 7.96 0.54
CA GLU A 27 -2.99 7.62 0.33
C GLU A 27 -3.90 8.85 0.52
N LEU A 28 -3.66 9.63 1.58
CA LEU A 28 -4.40 10.87 1.83
C LEU A 28 -4.19 11.91 0.71
N LEU A 29 -2.95 12.07 0.23
CA LEU A 29 -2.64 13.00 -0.86
C LEU A 29 -3.33 12.59 -2.15
N VAL A 30 -3.29 11.30 -2.48
CA VAL A 30 -4.02 10.74 -3.62
C VAL A 30 -5.50 11.05 -3.47
N MET A 31 -6.11 10.69 -2.34
CA MET A 31 -7.54 10.91 -2.06
C MET A 31 -7.98 12.38 -2.12
N THR A 32 -7.13 13.32 -1.68
CA THR A 32 -7.55 14.73 -1.49
C THR A 32 -7.12 15.67 -2.60
N ARG A 33 -6.04 15.34 -3.31
CA ARG A 33 -5.51 16.18 -4.39
C ARG A 33 -5.75 15.58 -5.77
N GLY A 34 -6.08 14.30 -5.83
CA GLY A 34 -6.12 13.53 -7.07
C GLY A 34 -4.71 13.29 -7.60
N ILE A 35 -4.49 12.10 -8.16
CA ILE A 35 -3.38 11.83 -9.08
C ILE A 35 -4.01 11.33 -10.37
N SER A 36 -3.56 11.83 -11.51
CA SER A 36 -4.18 11.50 -12.80
C SER A 36 -3.14 11.43 -13.91
N GLY A 37 -3.53 10.82 -15.03
CA GLY A 37 -2.68 10.72 -16.22
C GLY A 37 -1.42 9.87 -15.96
N ASP A 38 -0.31 10.31 -16.54
CA ASP A 38 0.94 9.54 -16.60
C ASP A 38 1.49 9.19 -15.20
N GLU A 39 1.30 10.05 -14.20
CA GLU A 39 1.75 9.81 -12.83
C GLU A 39 0.97 8.68 -12.15
N LEU A 40 -0.36 8.62 -12.37
CA LEU A 40 -1.21 7.54 -11.87
C LEU A 40 -0.82 6.22 -12.53
N GLY A 41 -0.66 6.25 -13.86
CA GLY A 41 -0.24 5.08 -14.64
C GLY A 41 1.09 4.51 -14.15
N LEU A 42 2.10 5.38 -13.95
CA LEU A 42 3.42 4.96 -13.48
C LEU A 42 3.38 4.28 -12.11
N LEU A 43 2.60 4.82 -11.17
CA LEU A 43 2.47 4.24 -9.83
C LEU A 43 1.70 2.91 -9.84
N LEU A 44 0.61 2.84 -10.61
CA LEU A 44 -0.18 1.61 -10.76
C LEU A 44 0.62 0.50 -11.46
N ASP A 45 1.28 0.81 -12.57
CA ASP A 45 2.12 -0.14 -13.31
C ASP A 45 3.19 -0.73 -12.39
N ARG A 46 3.82 0.12 -11.57
CA ARG A 46 4.80 -0.33 -10.59
C ARG A 46 4.18 -1.23 -9.53
N ALA A 47 3.03 -0.83 -8.98
CA ALA A 47 2.35 -1.58 -7.94
C ALA A 47 1.84 -2.95 -8.41
N GLN A 48 1.39 -3.03 -9.67
CA GLN A 48 0.98 -4.27 -10.33
C GLN A 48 2.19 -5.15 -10.63
N ALA A 49 3.29 -4.58 -11.14
CA ALA A 49 4.52 -5.32 -11.42
C ALA A 49 5.12 -5.96 -10.14
N ASP A 50 5.01 -5.26 -9.01
CA ASP A 50 5.45 -5.76 -7.70
C ASP A 50 4.36 -6.62 -7.00
N GLY A 51 3.21 -6.85 -7.64
CA GLY A 51 2.18 -7.79 -7.21
C GLY A 51 1.32 -7.34 -6.02
N TYR A 52 1.29 -6.05 -5.69
CA TYR A 52 0.53 -5.53 -4.53
C TYR A 52 -0.65 -4.63 -4.88
N ALA A 53 -0.89 -4.38 -6.17
CA ALA A 53 -2.12 -3.80 -6.69
C ALA A 53 -2.87 -4.80 -7.58
N ALA A 54 -4.19 -4.79 -7.51
CA ALA A 54 -5.03 -5.48 -8.48
C ALA A 54 -4.95 -4.81 -9.86
N PRO A 55 -5.25 -5.54 -10.95
CA PRO A 55 -5.44 -4.94 -12.26
C PRO A 55 -6.51 -3.85 -12.22
N GLY A 56 -6.21 -2.71 -12.81
CA GLY A 56 -7.08 -1.54 -12.92
C GLY A 56 -6.27 -0.29 -13.24
N ASP A 57 -6.95 0.81 -13.52
CA ASP A 57 -6.38 2.04 -14.07
C ASP A 57 -6.79 3.30 -13.27
N GLY A 58 -7.49 3.13 -12.15
CA GLY A 58 -8.04 4.22 -11.36
C GLY A 58 -7.26 4.56 -10.10
N GLU A 59 -7.56 5.76 -9.60
CA GLU A 59 -7.06 6.26 -8.32
C GLU A 59 -7.44 5.32 -7.15
N HIS A 60 -8.64 4.73 -7.23
CA HIS A 60 -9.15 3.82 -6.22
C HIS A 60 -8.23 2.60 -6.03
N GLU A 61 -7.76 1.99 -7.12
CA GLU A 61 -6.86 0.85 -7.08
C GLU A 61 -5.52 1.22 -6.46
N LEU A 62 -4.99 2.41 -6.78
CA LEU A 62 -3.74 2.89 -6.17
C LEU A 62 -3.93 3.11 -4.66
N ARG A 63 -5.04 3.74 -4.24
CA ARG A 63 -5.35 3.94 -2.82
C ARG A 63 -5.51 2.63 -2.07
N GLN A 64 -6.22 1.67 -2.66
CA GLN A 64 -6.36 0.33 -2.10
C GLN A 64 -5.00 -0.33 -1.90
N ALA A 65 -4.13 -0.29 -2.92
CA ALA A 65 -2.79 -0.86 -2.87
C ALA A 65 -1.91 -0.22 -1.79
N LEU A 66 -1.97 1.11 -1.63
CA LEU A 66 -1.26 1.85 -0.58
C LEU A 66 -1.76 1.48 0.82
N ASN A 67 -3.08 1.40 1.02
CA ASN A 67 -3.67 0.98 2.29
C ASN A 67 -3.28 -0.47 2.63
N ASP A 68 -3.39 -1.40 1.68
CA ASP A 68 -3.05 -2.81 1.91
C ASP A 68 -1.55 -2.98 2.23
N LEU A 69 -0.67 -2.21 1.58
CA LEU A 69 0.75 -2.19 1.92
C LEU A 69 0.96 -1.61 3.33
N ASN A 70 0.25 -0.55 3.70
CA ASN A 70 0.30 0.03 5.05
C ASN A 70 -0.06 -1.02 6.11
N GLN A 71 -1.16 -1.77 5.92
CA GLN A 71 -1.58 -2.81 6.85
C GLN A 71 -0.55 -3.94 6.98
N ARG A 72 0.10 -4.33 5.89
CA ARG A 72 1.20 -5.32 5.93
C ARG A 72 2.41 -4.81 6.72
N VAL A 73 2.77 -3.53 6.58
CA VAL A 73 3.88 -2.95 7.35
C VAL A 73 3.52 -2.82 8.84
N ARG A 74 2.27 -2.46 9.18
CA ARG A 74 1.76 -2.45 10.57
C ARG A 74 1.80 -3.84 11.21
N PHE A 75 1.41 -4.87 10.45
CA PHE A 75 1.55 -6.26 10.88
C PHE A 75 3.02 -6.63 11.11
N ALA A 76 3.93 -6.28 10.19
CA ALA A 76 5.36 -6.51 10.35
C ALA A 76 5.98 -5.77 11.56
N LEU A 77 5.43 -4.61 11.93
CA LEU A 77 5.81 -3.86 13.13
C LEU A 77 5.28 -4.52 14.43
N GLY A 78 4.29 -5.40 14.34
CA GLY A 78 3.67 -6.08 15.47
C GLY A 78 2.47 -5.34 16.07
N GLU A 79 1.81 -4.44 15.32
CA GLU A 79 0.57 -3.79 15.79
C GLU A 79 -0.63 -4.75 15.87
N TYR A 80 -0.54 -5.89 15.17
CA TYR A 80 -1.60 -6.91 15.11
C TYR A 80 -1.03 -8.30 15.34
N ASP A 81 -1.78 -9.17 16.03
CA ASP A 81 -1.43 -10.58 16.23
C ASP A 81 -1.56 -11.42 14.95
N SER A 82 -2.35 -10.93 13.99
CA SER A 82 -2.57 -11.55 12.67
C SER A 82 -2.77 -10.48 11.61
N LEU A 83 -2.41 -10.76 10.36
CA LEU A 83 -2.66 -9.83 9.25
C LEU A 83 -4.17 -9.57 9.13
N PRO A 84 -4.63 -8.31 9.21
CA PRO A 84 -6.05 -7.99 9.06
C PRO A 84 -6.53 -8.34 7.66
N ALA A 85 -7.80 -8.71 7.56
CA ALA A 85 -8.43 -8.91 6.27
C ALA A 85 -8.39 -7.59 5.46
N PRO A 86 -8.13 -7.64 4.14
CA PRO A 86 -8.20 -6.46 3.30
C PRO A 86 -9.56 -5.77 3.45
N SER A 87 -9.55 -4.48 3.76
CA SER A 87 -10.76 -3.66 3.83
C SER A 87 -10.77 -2.71 2.63
N PRO A 88 -11.89 -2.62 1.91
CA PRO A 88 -12.04 -1.64 0.83
C PRO A 88 -11.82 -0.22 1.35
N VAL A 89 -11.01 0.56 0.66
CA VAL A 89 -10.93 2.00 0.88
C VAL A 89 -12.23 2.67 0.40
N PRO A 90 -12.68 3.78 1.01
CA PRO A 90 -13.89 4.47 0.56
C PRO A 90 -13.75 4.95 -0.89
N VAL A 91 -14.80 4.70 -1.68
CA VAL A 91 -14.99 5.34 -2.99
C VAL A 91 -15.31 6.82 -2.72
N VAL A 92 -14.57 7.72 -3.35
CA VAL A 92 -14.86 9.15 -3.35
C VAL A 92 -15.41 9.48 -4.72
N ASP A 93 -16.59 10.11 -4.73
CA ASP A 93 -17.23 10.67 -5.93
C ASP A 93 -16.59 12.01 -6.35
#